data_AF-A0A1V6RQC5-F1
#
_entry.id   AF-A0A1V6RQC5-F1
#
_cell.length_a   1.000
_cell.length_b   1.000
_cell.length_c   1.000
_cell.angle_alpha   90.00
_cell.angle_beta   90.00
_cell.angle_gamma   90.00
#
_symmetry.space_group_name_H-M   'P 1'
#
loop_
_entity.id
_entity.type
_entity.pdbx_description
1 polymer ?
#
loop_
_entity_poly.entity_id
_entity_poly.type
_entity_poly.pdbx_seq_one_letter_code
_entity_poly.pdbx_strand_id
1 'polypeptide(L)'
;MPLTPLMIVDESLSLDAFSENSPKKKKFTERWASFENGPFKLWCDDLRPGNVLLGEDSKIAAVVDWEFTYAAPVEFSYAPPWWLLIEKPEYWPTEGGLEDWRTEFERRLETFLKAMINREDEAIRKGQLNDNQRLSGPMRESWKSGDFWIAYAARNNFAFDAIYWQKIDRRFSDQLCALTLPMHGRRDLSI
;
A
#
# COMPACT_ATOMS: atom_id res chain seq x y z
N MET A 1 -7.57 -33.08 -26.29
CA MET A 1 -7.64 -32.07 -25.22
C MET A 1 -8.16 -32.75 -23.96
N PRO A 2 -7.34 -32.97 -22.92
CA PRO A 2 -7.86 -33.37 -21.62
C PRO A 2 -8.12 -32.13 -20.75
N LEU A 3 -9.28 -32.13 -20.11
CA LEU A 3 -9.69 -31.17 -19.09
C LEU A 3 -8.78 -31.30 -17.86
N THR A 4 -8.22 -30.19 -17.40
CA THR A 4 -7.53 -30.10 -16.11
C THR A 4 -8.53 -30.24 -14.95
N PRO A 5 -8.21 -31.03 -13.90
CA PRO A 5 -9.07 -31.11 -12.72
C PRO A 5 -9.08 -29.78 -11.96
N LEU A 6 -10.28 -29.35 -11.59
CA LEU A 6 -10.53 -28.28 -10.64
C LEU A 6 -9.85 -28.64 -9.31
N MET A 7 -8.76 -27.96 -8.95
CA MET A 7 -8.24 -28.02 -7.58
C MET A 7 -9.29 -27.39 -6.67
N ILE A 8 -10.05 -28.22 -5.97
CA ILE A 8 -10.76 -27.82 -4.77
C ILE A 8 -9.66 -27.44 -3.78
N VAL A 9 -9.49 -26.13 -3.57
CA VAL A 9 -8.58 -25.62 -2.55
C VAL A 9 -9.24 -25.97 -1.22
N ASP A 10 -8.57 -26.86 -0.49
CA ASP A 10 -8.99 -27.30 0.84
C ASP A 10 -9.05 -26.07 1.77
N GLU A 11 -10.26 -25.74 2.22
CA GLU A 11 -10.58 -24.57 3.05
C GLU A 11 -9.93 -24.63 4.44
N SER A 12 -9.38 -25.79 4.85
CA SER A 12 -8.74 -25.94 6.16
C SER A 12 -7.29 -25.43 6.19
N LEU A 13 -6.59 -25.42 5.06
CA LEU A 13 -5.23 -24.84 4.96
C LEU A 13 -5.22 -23.31 5.03
N SER A 14 -6.36 -22.65 4.76
CA SER A 14 -6.48 -21.20 4.81
C SER A 14 -6.61 -20.66 6.24
N LEU A 15 -7.12 -21.43 7.20
CA LEU A 15 -7.30 -20.94 8.57
C LEU A 15 -6.02 -20.98 9.40
N ASP A 16 -5.14 -21.96 9.16
CA ASP A 16 -3.87 -22.07 9.91
C ASP A 16 -2.85 -20.98 9.53
N ALA A 17 -2.97 -20.39 8.34
CA ALA A 17 -2.15 -19.25 7.91
C ALA A 17 -2.41 -17.95 8.71
N PHE A 18 -3.52 -17.88 9.44
CA PHE A 18 -3.91 -16.75 10.30
C PHE A 18 -3.52 -16.93 11.77
N SER A 19 -2.75 -17.96 12.13
CA SER A 19 -2.23 -18.10 13.50
C SER A 19 -1.41 -16.86 13.92
N GLU A 20 -1.90 -16.14 14.93
CA GLU A 20 -1.48 -14.82 15.42
C GLU A 20 -0.04 -14.73 16.00
N ASN A 21 0.74 -15.81 15.95
CA ASN A 21 1.91 -15.97 16.82
C ASN A 21 3.27 -15.51 16.26
N SER A 22 3.31 -14.83 15.12
CA SER A 22 4.55 -14.22 14.60
C SER A 22 4.76 -12.82 15.25
N PRO A 23 5.90 -12.54 15.92
CA PRO A 23 6.16 -11.24 16.56
C PRO A 23 6.11 -10.06 15.57
N LYS A 24 6.40 -10.31 14.29
CA LYS A 24 6.33 -9.32 13.22
C LYS A 24 4.90 -9.13 12.70
N LYS A 25 4.10 -10.21 12.58
CA LYS A 25 2.66 -10.12 12.29
C LYS A 25 1.94 -9.36 13.42
N LYS A 26 2.26 -9.65 14.68
CA LYS A 26 1.69 -8.99 15.87
C LYS A 26 1.96 -7.49 15.91
N LYS A 27 3.21 -7.09 15.69
CA LYS A 27 3.60 -5.66 15.60
C LYS A 27 2.96 -4.95 14.40
N PHE A 28 2.71 -5.67 13.31
CA PHE A 28 2.04 -5.15 12.14
C PHE A 28 0.55 -4.90 12.43
N THR A 29 -0.16 -5.89 12.97
CA THR A 29 -1.58 -5.78 13.33
C THR A 29 -1.82 -4.76 14.43
N GLU A 30 -0.94 -4.64 15.43
CA GLU A 30 -1.07 -3.65 16.52
C GLU A 30 -1.12 -2.20 16.03
N ARG A 31 -0.34 -1.84 14.99
CA ARG A 31 -0.33 -0.47 14.44
C ARG A 31 -1.64 -0.11 13.73
N TRP A 32 -2.26 -1.06 13.04
CA TRP A 32 -3.53 -0.82 12.35
C TRP A 32 -4.71 -0.94 13.32
N ALA A 33 -4.62 -1.87 14.28
CA ALA A 33 -5.62 -2.05 15.33
C ALA A 33 -5.67 -0.86 16.31
N SER A 34 -4.57 -0.15 16.55
CA SER A 34 -4.52 0.98 17.48
C SER A 34 -5.40 2.17 17.07
N PHE A 35 -5.92 2.19 15.84
CA PHE A 35 -6.77 3.25 15.31
C PHE A 35 -8.15 2.77 14.85
N GLU A 36 -8.56 1.55 15.23
CA GLU A 36 -9.93 1.05 15.00
C GLU A 36 -10.99 2.00 15.55
N ASN A 37 -10.66 2.74 16.61
CA ASN A 37 -11.53 3.72 17.25
C ASN A 37 -11.24 5.17 16.83
N GLY A 38 -10.49 5.38 15.74
CA GLY A 38 -10.13 6.69 15.19
C GLY A 38 -8.73 7.18 15.60
N PRO A 39 -8.35 8.41 15.18
CA PRO A 39 -9.22 9.43 14.61
C PRO A 39 -9.57 9.18 13.13
N PHE A 40 -10.85 9.39 12.78
CA PHE A 40 -11.30 9.41 11.39
C PHE A 40 -11.24 10.83 10.85
N LYS A 41 -10.72 10.98 9.63
CA LYS A 41 -10.65 12.28 8.93
C LYS A 41 -11.38 12.21 7.60
N LEU A 42 -11.82 13.37 7.13
CA LEU A 42 -12.33 13.48 5.77
C LEU A 42 -11.19 13.16 4.79
N TRP A 43 -11.43 12.21 3.90
CA TRP A 43 -10.49 11.69 2.92
C TRP A 43 -11.17 11.63 1.57
N CYS A 44 -10.41 11.87 0.50
CA CYS A 44 -10.87 11.71 -0.87
C CYS A 44 -9.80 10.96 -1.67
N ASP A 45 -10.18 9.83 -2.28
CA ASP A 45 -9.25 8.98 -3.02
C ASP A 45 -8.84 9.53 -4.38
N ASP A 46 -9.57 10.53 -4.89
CA ASP A 46 -9.38 11.07 -6.24
C ASP A 46 -8.90 12.54 -6.25
N LEU A 47 -8.05 12.93 -5.29
CA LEU A 47 -7.37 14.24 -5.29
C LEU A 47 -6.20 14.31 -6.30
N ARG A 48 -6.37 13.72 -7.48
CA ARG A 48 -5.36 13.70 -8.56
C ARG A 48 -5.27 15.06 -9.26
N PRO A 49 -4.17 15.37 -9.97
CA PRO A 49 -3.98 16.66 -10.63
C PRO A 49 -5.10 17.05 -11.62
N GLY A 50 -5.78 16.07 -12.23
CA GLY A 50 -6.92 16.31 -13.12
C GLY A 50 -8.11 17.01 -12.44
N ASN A 51 -8.20 16.92 -11.11
CA ASN A 51 -9.29 17.49 -10.31
C ASN A 51 -8.91 18.82 -9.64
N VAL A 52 -7.76 19.40 -10.01
CA VAL A 52 -7.27 20.69 -9.50
C VAL A 52 -7.33 21.74 -10.62
N LEU A 53 -8.18 22.76 -10.44
CA LEU A 53 -8.29 23.88 -11.36
C LEU A 53 -7.24 24.94 -11.05
N LEU A 54 -6.57 25.44 -12.09
CA LEU A 54 -5.58 26.51 -11.99
C LEU A 54 -6.14 27.82 -12.57
N GLY A 55 -5.84 28.94 -11.91
CA GLY A 55 -6.09 30.28 -12.44
C GLY A 55 -5.02 30.74 -13.43
N GLU A 56 -5.17 31.96 -13.95
CA GLU A 56 -4.27 32.55 -14.97
C GLU A 56 -2.80 32.64 -14.51
N ASP A 57 -2.56 32.77 -13.21
CA ASP A 57 -1.23 32.84 -12.60
C ASP A 57 -0.70 31.48 -12.12
N SER A 58 -1.31 30.38 -12.58
CA SER A 58 -0.99 29.01 -12.15
C SER A 58 -1.18 28.76 -10.65
N LYS A 59 -1.96 29.60 -9.96
CA LYS A 59 -2.40 29.31 -8.60
C LYS A 59 -3.61 28.39 -8.61
N ILE A 60 -3.73 27.56 -7.57
CA ILE A 60 -4.90 26.71 -7.35
C ILE A 60 -6.12 27.62 -7.16
N ALA A 61 -7.09 27.48 -8.06
CA ALA A 61 -8.35 28.20 -8.02
C ALA A 61 -9.44 27.39 -7.30
N ALA A 62 -9.50 26.08 -7.55
CA ALA A 62 -10.43 25.17 -6.89
C ALA A 62 -9.97 23.71 -6.98
N VAL A 63 -10.50 22.88 -6.08
CA VAL A 63 -10.44 21.41 -6.17
C VAL A 63 -11.87 20.93 -6.38
N VAL A 64 -12.09 20.14 -7.43
CA VAL A 64 -13.40 19.63 -7.83
C VAL A 64 -13.48 18.11 -7.62
N ASP A 65 -14.61 17.53 -8.00
CA ASP A 65 -14.81 16.07 -8.03
C ASP A 65 -14.68 15.37 -6.66
N TRP A 66 -15.55 15.78 -5.74
CA TRP A 66 -15.57 15.29 -4.36
C TRP A 66 -16.38 14.00 -4.17
N GLU A 67 -16.84 13.34 -5.25
CA GLU A 67 -17.79 12.22 -5.16
C GLU A 67 -17.23 10.98 -4.43
N PHE A 68 -15.90 10.86 -4.34
CA PHE A 68 -15.18 9.80 -3.61
C PHE A 68 -14.71 10.23 -2.23
N THR A 69 -15.40 11.19 -1.60
CA THR A 69 -15.04 11.69 -0.27
C THR A 69 -15.78 10.95 0.83
N TYR A 70 -15.06 10.47 1.85
CA TYR A 70 -15.62 9.74 2.99
C TYR A 70 -14.78 9.95 4.26
N ALA A 71 -15.30 9.49 5.41
CA ALA A 71 -14.53 9.46 6.65
C ALA A 71 -13.64 8.21 6.65
N ALA A 72 -12.32 8.38 6.68
CA ALA A 72 -11.34 7.30 6.61
C ALA A 72 -10.38 7.30 7.82
N PRO A 73 -9.77 6.14 8.13
CA PRO A 73 -8.65 6.08 9.08
C PRO A 73 -7.52 7.01 8.63
N VAL A 74 -6.87 7.69 9.58
CA VAL A 74 -5.79 8.63 9.28
C VAL A 74 -4.60 7.96 8.59
N GLU A 75 -4.44 6.65 8.73
CA GLU A 75 -3.37 5.84 8.15
C GLU A 75 -3.35 5.88 6.63
N PHE A 76 -4.51 6.12 5.98
CA PHE A 76 -4.55 6.27 4.52
C PHE A 76 -3.74 7.47 4.06
N SER A 77 -3.62 8.52 4.88
CA SER A 77 -2.75 9.67 4.62
C SER A 77 -1.26 9.35 4.72
N TYR A 78 -0.89 8.22 5.32
CA TYR A 78 0.50 7.78 5.39
C TYR A 78 0.93 7.04 4.13
N ALA A 79 0.03 6.69 3.21
CA ALA A 79 0.41 6.16 1.91
C ALA A 79 0.61 7.32 0.92
N PRO A 80 1.75 7.40 0.20
CA PRO A 80 1.88 8.40 -0.87
C PRO A 80 0.77 8.22 -1.92
N PRO A 81 0.36 9.31 -2.61
CA PRO A 81 -0.69 9.22 -3.62
C PRO A 81 -0.23 8.33 -4.79
N TRP A 82 -1.06 7.37 -5.19
CA TRP A 82 -0.74 6.49 -6.32
C TRP A 82 -0.65 7.27 -7.65
N TRP A 83 -1.38 8.38 -7.77
CA TRP A 83 -1.48 9.19 -8.98
C TRP A 83 -0.22 10.00 -9.31
N LEU A 84 0.90 9.84 -8.59
CA LEU A 84 2.18 10.45 -8.96
C LEU A 84 2.64 10.07 -10.39
N LEU A 85 2.20 8.91 -10.89
CA LEU A 85 2.44 8.47 -12.26
C LEU A 85 1.25 8.67 -13.20
N ILE A 86 0.14 9.24 -12.70
CA ILE A 86 -1.13 9.46 -13.41
C ILE A 86 -1.86 8.16 -13.78
N GLU A 87 -1.13 7.11 -14.19
CA GLU A 87 -1.62 5.78 -14.52
C GLU A 87 -1.49 4.82 -13.33
N LYS A 88 -2.48 3.93 -13.19
CA LYS A 88 -2.52 2.94 -12.10
C LYS A 88 -1.54 1.78 -12.35
N PRO A 89 -1.02 1.15 -11.27
CA PRO A 89 -0.14 0.00 -11.38
C PRO A 89 -0.70 -1.15 -12.22
N GLU A 90 -2.00 -1.45 -12.11
CA GLU A 90 -2.67 -2.52 -12.87
C GLU A 90 -2.82 -2.24 -14.38
N TYR A 91 -2.68 -0.99 -14.82
CA TYR A 91 -2.80 -0.57 -16.22
C TYR A 91 -1.47 -0.11 -16.82
N TRP A 92 -0.36 -0.34 -16.11
CA TRP A 92 0.95 0.13 -16.57
C TRP A 92 1.33 -0.55 -17.91
N PRO A 93 1.63 0.23 -18.96
CA PRO A 93 1.62 -0.28 -20.35
C PRO A 93 2.89 -1.03 -20.77
N THR A 94 3.81 -1.30 -19.84
CA THR A 94 5.11 -1.94 -20.14
C THR A 94 5.08 -3.44 -19.86
N GLU A 95 5.98 -4.19 -20.50
CA GLU A 95 6.11 -5.64 -20.28
C GLU A 95 6.48 -5.99 -18.83
N GLY A 96 7.21 -5.11 -18.12
CA GLY A 96 7.51 -5.28 -16.70
C GLY A 96 6.36 -4.90 -15.75
N GLY A 97 5.26 -4.35 -16.28
CA GLY A 97 4.00 -4.10 -15.58
C GLY A 97 4.19 -3.42 -14.21
N LEU A 98 3.77 -4.11 -13.15
CA LEU A 98 3.80 -3.60 -11.78
C LEU A 98 5.22 -3.25 -11.28
N GLU A 99 6.26 -3.95 -11.73
CA GLU A 99 7.63 -3.70 -11.25
C GLU A 99 8.26 -2.48 -11.92
N ASP A 100 7.97 -2.28 -13.21
CA ASP A 100 8.35 -1.05 -13.92
C ASP A 100 7.61 0.16 -13.34
N TRP A 101 6.30 0.01 -13.07
CA TRP A 101 5.51 1.04 -12.39
C TRP A 101 6.15 1.42 -11.06
N ARG A 102 6.51 0.42 -10.24
CA ARG A 102 7.14 0.64 -8.94
C ARG A 102 8.46 1.39 -9.07
N THR A 103 9.30 1.02 -10.03
CA THR A 103 10.60 1.65 -10.25
C THR A 103 10.45 3.13 -10.60
N GLU A 104 9.52 3.44 -11.51
CA GLU A 104 9.24 4.83 -11.89
C GLU A 104 8.54 5.59 -10.75
N PHE A 105 7.67 4.92 -9.99
CA PHE A 105 6.96 5.52 -8.86
C PHE A 105 7.93 5.91 -7.76
N GLU A 106 8.88 5.04 -7.40
CA GLU A 106 9.92 5.33 -6.41
C GLU A 106 10.74 6.56 -6.80
N ARG A 107 11.09 6.68 -8.08
CA ARG A 107 11.82 7.84 -8.59
C ARG A 107 11.02 9.14 -8.44
N ARG A 108 9.72 9.12 -8.74
CA ARG A 108 8.84 10.29 -8.57
C ARG A 108 8.53 10.58 -7.11
N LEU A 109 8.40 9.54 -6.29
CA LEU A 109 8.19 9.65 -4.86
C LEU A 109 9.31 10.45 -4.21
N GLU A 110 10.58 10.22 -4.57
CA GLU A 110 11.68 11.03 -4.02
C GLU A 110 11.58 12.51 -4.37
N THR A 111 11.15 12.86 -5.60
CA THR A 111 10.89 14.25 -5.97
C THR A 111 9.73 14.83 -5.17
N PHE A 112 8.64 14.09 -5.04
CA PHE A 112 7.45 14.48 -4.29
C PHE A 112 7.77 14.71 -2.81
N LEU A 113 8.50 13.79 -2.16
CA LEU A 113 8.87 13.89 -0.76
C LEU A 113 9.78 15.09 -0.50
N LYS A 114 10.72 15.41 -1.40
CA LYS A 114 11.53 16.64 -1.29
C LYS A 114 10.66 17.90 -1.35
N ALA A 115 9.69 17.94 -2.25
CA ALA A 115 8.76 19.06 -2.35
C ALA A 115 7.86 19.18 -1.10
N MET A 116 7.33 18.05 -0.61
CA MET A 116 6.53 17.97 0.61
C MET A 116 7.30 18.49 1.82
N ILE A 117 8.53 18.01 2.06
CA ILE A 117 9.36 18.46 3.19
C ILE A 117 9.55 19.98 3.16
N ASN A 118 9.89 20.55 2.00
CA ASN A 118 10.06 22.00 1.86
C ASN A 118 8.76 22.78 2.20
N ARG A 119 7.59 22.25 1.82
CA ARG A 119 6.29 22.87 2.09
C ARG A 119 5.89 22.71 3.56
N GLU A 120 6.12 21.55 4.15
CA GLU A 120 5.92 21.29 5.57
C GLU A 120 6.81 22.22 6.42
N ASP A 121 8.08 22.37 6.08
CA ASP A 121 9.02 23.27 6.76
C ASP A 121 8.59 24.74 6.69
N GLU A 122 8.08 25.18 5.54
CA GLU A 122 7.53 26.52 5.37
C GLU A 122 6.26 26.72 6.21
N ALA A 123 5.34 25.74 6.20
CA ALA A 123 4.11 25.80 6.99
C ALA A 123 4.39 25.81 8.51
N ILE A 124 5.37 25.02 8.97
CA ILE A 124 5.82 24.99 10.36
C ILE A 124 6.43 26.35 10.76
N ARG A 125 7.29 26.94 9.92
CA ARG A 125 7.83 28.29 10.17
C ARG A 125 6.74 29.36 10.27
N LYS A 126 5.63 29.20 9.54
CA LYS A 126 4.46 30.10 9.60
C LYS A 126 3.49 29.77 10.73
N GLY A 127 3.73 28.72 11.53
CA GLY A 127 2.81 28.27 12.59
C GLY A 127 1.50 27.65 12.07
N GLN A 128 1.46 27.23 10.81
CA GLN A 128 0.28 26.64 10.16
C GLN A 128 0.22 25.11 10.30
N LEU A 129 1.35 24.49 10.65
CA LEU A 129 1.49 23.05 10.80
C LEU A 129 2.39 22.77 12.01
N ASN A 130 2.05 21.77 12.82
CA ASN A 130 2.92 21.25 13.87
C ASN A 130 3.82 20.14 13.31
N ASP A 131 5.01 19.95 13.90
CA ASP A 131 5.97 18.95 13.43
C ASP A 131 5.43 17.51 13.45
N ASN A 132 4.58 17.18 14.43
CA ASN A 132 3.91 15.88 14.52
C ASN A 132 2.80 15.65 13.47
N GLN A 133 2.45 16.66 12.67
CA GLN A 133 1.46 16.57 11.60
C GLN A 133 2.10 16.34 10.22
N ARG A 134 3.44 16.23 10.15
CA ARG A 134 4.15 15.90 8.90
C ARG A 134 3.72 14.55 8.35
N LEU A 135 3.52 14.48 7.03
CA LEU A 135 3.16 13.27 6.31
C LEU A 135 4.32 12.71 5.50
N SER A 136 5.32 13.54 5.15
CA SER A 136 6.47 13.10 4.35
C SER A 136 7.23 11.92 4.97
N GLY A 137 7.45 11.93 6.28
CA GLY A 137 8.08 10.82 7.01
C GLY A 137 7.25 9.54 6.92
N PRO A 138 5.99 9.53 7.39
CA PRO A 138 5.09 8.38 7.28
C PRO A 138 4.94 7.84 5.84
N MET A 139 4.86 8.69 4.83
CA MET A 139 4.81 8.30 3.41
C MET A 139 6.07 7.60 2.92
N ARG A 140 7.24 8.08 3.33
CA ARG A 140 8.51 7.42 3.02
C ARG A 140 8.58 6.03 3.64
N GLU A 141 8.20 5.93 4.91
CA GLU A 141 8.30 4.66 5.63
C GLU A 141 7.25 3.65 5.18
N SER A 142 6.04 4.09 4.81
CA SER A 142 5.02 3.18 4.25
C SER A 142 5.43 2.60 2.89
N TRP A 143 6.14 3.36 2.06
CA TRP A 143 6.71 2.84 0.82
C TRP A 143 7.78 1.79 1.09
N LYS A 144 8.77 2.10 1.94
CA LYS A 144 9.86 1.18 2.29
C LYS A 144 9.40 -0.10 2.98
N SER A 145 8.42 0.00 3.89
CA SER A 145 7.87 -1.16 4.60
C SER A 145 6.95 -2.00 3.72
N GLY A 146 6.44 -1.43 2.63
CA GLY A 146 5.41 -2.01 1.77
C GLY A 146 3.97 -1.76 2.25
N ASP A 147 3.77 -1.02 3.35
CA ASP A 147 2.43 -0.67 3.87
C ASP A 147 1.60 0.13 2.88
N PHE A 148 2.27 0.85 1.97
CA PHE A 148 1.65 1.47 0.80
C PHE A 148 0.75 0.48 0.05
N TRP A 149 1.21 -0.77 -0.18
CA TRP A 149 0.45 -1.75 -0.95
C TRP A 149 -0.81 -2.23 -0.23
N ILE A 150 -0.79 -2.23 1.10
CA ILE A 150 -1.95 -2.60 1.92
C ILE A 150 -2.99 -1.50 1.85
N ALA A 151 -2.57 -0.24 2.05
CA ALA A 151 -3.45 0.91 1.87
C ALA A 151 -3.96 1.01 0.42
N TYR A 152 -3.14 0.68 -0.58
CA TYR A 152 -3.54 0.69 -1.98
C TYR A 152 -4.60 -0.38 -2.28
N ALA A 153 -4.37 -1.63 -1.86
CA ALA A 153 -5.28 -2.74 -2.08
C ALA A 153 -6.61 -2.55 -1.33
N ALA A 154 -6.59 -2.00 -0.12
CA ALA A 154 -7.80 -1.70 0.66
C ALA A 154 -8.73 -0.70 -0.04
N ARG A 155 -8.21 0.12 -0.97
CA ARG A 155 -8.94 1.18 -1.66
C ARG A 155 -9.19 0.88 -3.14
N ASN A 156 -8.52 -0.12 -3.71
CA ASN A 156 -8.62 -0.47 -5.13
C ASN A 156 -9.02 -1.95 -5.28
N ASN A 157 -10.34 -2.20 -5.25
CA ASN A 157 -10.91 -3.54 -5.32
C ASN A 157 -10.54 -4.29 -6.63
N PHE A 158 -10.43 -3.59 -7.76
CA PHE A 158 -10.07 -4.19 -9.05
C PHE A 158 -8.62 -4.70 -9.11
N ALA A 159 -7.72 -4.06 -8.35
CA ALA A 159 -6.31 -4.43 -8.30
C ALA A 159 -6.01 -5.42 -7.16
N PHE A 160 -6.99 -5.73 -6.31
CA PHE A 160 -6.77 -6.42 -5.05
C PHE A 160 -6.06 -7.76 -5.24
N ASP A 161 -6.54 -8.63 -6.12
CA ASP A 161 -5.98 -9.98 -6.32
C ASP A 161 -4.50 -9.93 -6.76
N ALA A 162 -4.20 -9.15 -7.80
CA ALA A 162 -2.83 -9.02 -8.31
C ALA A 162 -1.88 -8.40 -7.28
N ILE A 163 -2.31 -7.35 -6.58
CA ILE A 163 -1.49 -6.70 -5.54
C ILE A 163 -1.32 -7.63 -4.33
N TYR A 164 -2.36 -8.37 -3.95
CA TYR A 164 -2.31 -9.30 -2.84
C TYR A 164 -1.22 -10.35 -3.09
N TRP A 165 -1.31 -11.12 -4.17
CA TRP A 165 -0.36 -12.20 -4.45
C TRP A 165 1.08 -11.70 -4.69
N GLN A 166 1.25 -10.57 -5.36
CA GLN A 166 2.59 -10.11 -5.72
C GLN A 166 3.29 -9.36 -4.58
N LYS A 167 2.56 -8.58 -3.78
CA LYS A 167 3.15 -7.61 -2.84
C LYS A 167 2.75 -7.82 -1.37
N ILE A 168 1.58 -8.41 -1.09
CA ILE A 168 1.08 -8.59 0.28
C ILE A 168 1.38 -10.00 0.78
N ASP A 169 1.00 -11.04 0.02
CA ASP A 169 1.13 -12.45 0.40
C ASP A 169 2.57 -12.80 0.79
N ARG A 170 3.56 -12.45 -0.03
CA ARG A 170 4.98 -12.68 0.27
C ARG A 170 5.41 -12.17 1.64
N ARG A 171 4.83 -11.04 2.12
CA ARG A 171 5.15 -10.47 3.44
C ARG A 171 4.65 -11.36 4.58
N PHE A 172 3.59 -12.12 4.35
CA PHE A 172 2.96 -13.00 5.34
C PHE A 172 3.32 -14.48 5.16
N SER A 173 3.64 -14.91 3.94
CA SER A 173 3.87 -16.31 3.54
C SER A 173 5.35 -16.71 3.53
N ASP A 174 6.30 -15.80 3.22
CA ASP A 174 7.74 -16.09 3.36
C ASP A 174 8.16 -16.30 4.83
N GLN A 175 7.30 -15.95 5.79
CA GLN A 175 7.48 -16.25 7.21
C GLN A 175 7.10 -17.69 7.59
N LEU A 176 6.27 -18.38 6.79
CA LEU A 176 5.87 -19.76 7.05
C LEU A 176 6.95 -20.75 6.58
N CYS A 177 7.62 -20.49 5.44
CA CYS A 177 8.70 -21.35 4.95
C CYS A 177 9.99 -21.31 5.80
N ALA A 178 10.21 -20.25 6.56
CA ALA A 178 11.39 -20.13 7.44
C ALA A 178 11.27 -20.96 8.75
N LEU A 179 10.11 -21.53 9.06
CA LEU A 179 9.86 -22.35 10.25
C LEU A 179 9.82 -23.87 9.96
N THR A 180 9.88 -24.29 8.70
CA THR A 180 10.07 -25.71 8.35
C THR A 180 11.55 -26.06 8.34
N LEU A 181 12.00 -26.70 9.43
CA LEU A 181 13.29 -27.38 9.58
C LEU A 181 13.59 -28.34 8.39
N PRO A 182 14.88 -28.66 8.13
CA PRO A 182 15.28 -29.42 6.96
C PRO A 182 14.71 -30.84 7.02
N MET A 183 14.07 -31.26 5.93
CA MET A 183 13.63 -32.64 5.71
C MET A 183 14.83 -33.59 5.69
N HIS A 184 15.25 -34.06 6.87
CA HIS A 184 16.17 -35.15 7.03
C HIS A 184 15.39 -36.47 6.92
N GLY A 185 15.80 -37.34 6.00
CA GLY A 185 15.40 -38.74 5.98
C GLY A 185 14.60 -39.18 4.75
N ARG A 186 15.26 -39.31 3.59
CA ARG A 186 14.85 -40.36 2.63
C ARG A 186 15.15 -41.70 3.28
N ARG A 187 14.10 -42.43 3.70
CA ARG A 187 14.19 -43.88 3.79
C ARG A 187 13.88 -44.45 2.43
N ASP A 188 14.88 -45.12 1.90
CA ASP A 188 14.81 -46.12 0.84
C ASP A 188 13.65 -47.09 1.13
N LEU A 189 12.74 -47.23 0.17
CA LEU A 189 11.91 -48.41 0.01
C LEU A 189 11.88 -48.74 -1.48
N SER A 190 12.84 -49.57 -1.84
CA SER A 190 12.88 -50.37 -3.05
C SER A 190 11.85 -51.50 -2.93
N ILE A 191 10.90 -51.53 -3.87
CA ILE A 191 10.35 -52.75 -4.50
C ILE A 191 10.14 -52.43 -5.97
#